data_AF-A0A847QBC2-F1
#
_entry.id   AF-A0A847QBC2-F1
#
_cell.length_a   1.000
_cell.length_b   1.000
_cell.length_c   1.000
_cell.angle_alpha   90.00
_cell.angle_beta   90.00
_cell.angle_gamma   90.00
#
_symmetry.space_group_name_H-M   'P 1'
#
loop_
_entity.id
_entity.type
_entity.pdbx_description
1 polymer ?
#
loop_
_entity_poly.entity_id
_entity_poly.type
_entity_poly.pdbx_seq_one_letter_code
_entity_poly.pdbx_strand_id
1 'polypeptide(L)'
;MKLKLMYFLPFALGVLFYIPIVLIGEFEAVNPLAWVALLFLLIAGILMLIKKWWGSIFGILVGLLLIYMGSQDTGQFINETPLGVIFVAYYLIFGIVSLIQKIKKAKATDK
;
A
#
# COMPACT_ATOMS: atom_id res chain seq x y z
N MET A 1 -15.00 -10.70 -9.48
CA MET A 1 -14.77 -9.62 -8.50
C MET A 1 -13.89 -8.55 -9.14
N LYS A 2 -14.41 -7.33 -9.38
CA LYS A 2 -13.66 -6.25 -10.06
C LYS A 2 -12.40 -5.93 -9.24
N LEU A 3 -11.20 -5.87 -9.84
CA LEU A 3 -9.89 -5.55 -9.20
C LEU A 3 -9.90 -4.33 -8.26
N LYS A 4 -10.93 -3.49 -8.34
CA LYS A 4 -11.12 -2.23 -7.61
C LYS A 4 -10.94 -2.35 -6.08
N LEU A 5 -11.44 -3.42 -5.46
CA LEU A 5 -11.31 -3.61 -4.01
C LEU A 5 -9.89 -4.05 -3.60
N MET A 6 -9.17 -4.72 -4.49
CA MET A 6 -7.82 -5.22 -4.19
C MET A 6 -6.86 -4.06 -3.94
N TYR A 7 -7.00 -2.92 -4.61
CA TYR A 7 -6.15 -1.74 -4.38
C TYR A 7 -6.16 -1.22 -2.92
N PHE A 8 -7.21 -1.53 -2.15
CA PHE A 8 -7.33 -1.14 -0.75
C PHE A 8 -6.94 -2.25 0.23
N LEU A 9 -6.61 -3.46 -0.25
CA LEU A 9 -6.29 -4.59 0.63
C LEU A 9 -5.15 -4.27 1.60
N PRO A 10 -4.00 -3.69 1.17
CA PRO A 10 -2.95 -3.31 2.11
C PRO A 10 -3.38 -2.26 3.15
N PHE A 11 -4.20 -1.27 2.75
CA PHE A 11 -4.77 -0.29 3.67
C PHE A 11 -5.69 -0.94 4.70
N ALA A 12 -6.61 -1.79 4.25
CA ALA A 12 -7.56 -2.48 5.13
C ALA A 12 -6.85 -3.39 6.15
N LEU A 13 -5.82 -4.12 5.72
CA LEU A 13 -5.00 -4.95 6.61
C LEU A 13 -4.25 -4.10 7.64
N GLY A 14 -3.68 -2.97 7.22
CA GLY A 14 -3.02 -2.05 8.15
C GLY A 14 -3.98 -1.47 9.18
N VAL A 15 -5.15 -1.01 8.76
CA VAL A 15 -6.19 -0.52 9.68
C VAL A 15 -6.62 -1.61 10.67
N LEU A 16 -6.84 -2.84 10.18
CA LEU A 16 -7.21 -3.98 11.03
C LEU A 16 -6.12 -4.29 12.07
N PHE A 17 -4.85 -4.11 11.73
CA PHE A 17 -3.72 -4.31 12.64
C PHE A 17 -3.64 -3.22 13.72
N TYR A 18 -3.85 -1.94 13.37
CA TYR A 18 -3.68 -0.83 14.32
C TYR A 18 -4.93 -0.51 15.14
N ILE A 19 -6.14 -0.84 14.68
CA ILE A 19 -7.39 -0.59 15.43
C ILE A 19 -7.35 -1.18 16.85
N PRO A 20 -7.00 -2.47 17.06
CA PRO A 20 -6.98 -3.05 18.40
C PRO A 20 -6.03 -2.32 19.34
N ILE A 21 -4.86 -1.88 18.84
CA ILE A 21 -3.85 -1.14 19.62
C ILE A 21 -4.43 0.19 20.12
N VAL A 22 -5.13 0.92 19.25
CA VAL A 22 -5.75 2.19 19.61
C VAL A 22 -6.97 2.00 20.51
N LEU A 23 -7.72 0.90 20.38
CA LEU A 23 -8.90 0.63 21.22
C LEU A 23 -8.54 0.30 22.68
N ILE A 24 -7.39 -0.34 22.91
CA ILE A 24 -6.93 -0.72 24.26
C ILE A 24 -5.92 0.27 24.86
N GLY A 25 -5.42 1.20 24.06
CA GLY A 25 -4.42 2.20 24.45
C GLY A 25 -4.81 3.59 23.99
N GLU A 26 -3.80 4.40 23.67
CA GLU A 26 -3.98 5.76 23.14
C GLU A 26 -3.51 5.83 21.70
N PHE A 27 -3.98 6.84 20.95
CA PHE A 27 -3.56 7.06 19.57
C PHE A 27 -2.03 7.24 19.43
N GLU A 28 -1.41 7.82 20.45
CA GLU A 28 0.03 8.09 20.55
C GLU A 28 0.86 6.81 20.81
N ALA A 29 0.21 5.70 21.18
CA ALA A 29 0.88 4.40 21.33
C ALA A 29 1.37 3.83 19.98
N VAL A 30 0.87 4.38 18.86
CA VAL A 30 1.28 3.99 17.50
C VAL A 30 2.26 5.02 16.94
N ASN A 31 3.39 4.54 16.41
CA ASN A 31 4.40 5.39 15.78
C ASN A 31 3.75 6.29 14.70
N PRO A 32 3.99 7.62 14.70
CA PRO A 32 3.48 8.53 13.68
C PRO A 32 3.72 8.10 12.23
N LEU A 33 4.83 7.42 11.94
CA LEU A 33 5.13 6.89 10.62
C LEU A 33 4.13 5.83 10.15
N ALA A 34 3.52 5.07 11.06
CA ALA A 34 2.48 4.10 10.72
C ALA A 34 1.22 4.79 10.21
N TRP A 35 0.84 5.93 10.79
CA TRP A 35 -0.29 6.75 10.33
C TRP A 35 -0.02 7.34 8.94
N VAL A 36 1.21 7.83 8.71
CA VAL A 36 1.65 8.31 7.39
C VAL A 36 1.61 7.19 6.35
N ALA A 37 2.09 5.99 6.71
CA ALA A 37 2.01 4.81 5.85
C ALA A 37 0.56 4.45 5.50
N LEU A 38 -0.36 4.41 6.48
CA LEU A 38 -1.78 4.17 6.22
C LEU A 38 -2.39 5.21 5.27
N LEU A 39 -2.06 6.49 5.45
CA LEU A 39 -2.52 7.56 4.56
C LEU A 39 -2.02 7.34 3.13
N PHE A 40 -0.76 6.93 2.95
CA PHE A 40 -0.20 6.63 1.62
C PHE A 40 -0.88 5.43 0.96
N LEU A 41 -1.18 4.37 1.72
CA LEU A 41 -1.91 3.20 1.21
C LEU A 41 -3.35 3.57 0.81
N LEU A 42 -4.00 4.46 1.56
CA LEU A 42 -5.33 4.98 1.21
C LEU A 42 -5.29 5.78 -0.10
N ILE A 43 -4.33 6.71 -0.22
CA ILE A 43 -4.11 7.51 -1.43
C ILE A 43 -3.82 6.60 -2.63
N ALA A 44 -2.98 5.57 -2.45
CA ALA A 44 -2.70 4.57 -3.47
C ALA A 44 -3.99 3.90 -3.95
N GLY A 45 -4.81 3.40 -3.01
CA GLY A 45 -6.09 2.77 -3.29
C GLY A 45 -7.04 3.68 -4.09
N ILE A 46 -7.21 4.93 -3.66
CA ILE A 46 -8.08 5.92 -4.31
C ILE A 46 -7.60 6.22 -5.73
N LEU A 47 -6.30 6.51 -5.91
CA LEU A 47 -5.73 6.84 -7.22
C LEU A 47 -5.87 5.66 -8.20
N MET A 48 -5.60 4.45 -7.74
CA MET A 48 -5.73 3.25 -8.55
C MET A 48 -7.21 2.94 -8.89
N LEU A 49 -8.14 3.20 -7.96
CA LEU A 49 -9.58 3.08 -8.19
C LEU A 49 -10.06 4.01 -9.32
N ILE A 50 -9.54 5.25 -9.38
CA ILE A 50 -9.81 6.21 -10.46
C ILE A 50 -8.90 6.00 -11.68
N LYS A 51 -8.30 4.81 -11.83
CA LYS A 51 -7.49 4.37 -12.98
C LYS A 51 -6.21 5.18 -13.20
N LYS A 52 -5.68 5.83 -12.16
CA LYS A 52 -4.35 6.45 -12.19
C LYS A 52 -3.31 5.43 -11.76
N TRP A 53 -2.64 4.82 -12.75
CA TRP A 53 -1.63 3.78 -12.53
C TRP A 53 -0.51 4.22 -11.57
N TRP A 54 -0.10 5.50 -11.63
CA TRP A 54 0.95 6.07 -10.78
C TRP A 54 0.57 6.13 -9.29
N GLY A 55 -0.69 5.90 -8.95
CA GLY A 55 -1.11 5.67 -7.56
C GLY A 55 -0.38 4.51 -6.89
N SER A 56 0.11 3.54 -7.65
CA SER A 56 0.92 2.44 -7.11
C SER A 56 2.24 2.89 -6.50
N ILE A 57 2.76 4.07 -6.89
CA ILE A 57 4.02 4.61 -6.35
C ILE A 57 3.91 4.82 -4.83
N PHE A 58 2.78 5.32 -4.33
CA PHE A 58 2.59 5.51 -2.89
C PHE A 58 2.65 4.19 -2.12
N GLY A 59 2.06 3.12 -2.66
CA GLY A 59 2.13 1.80 -2.06
C GLY A 59 3.53 1.18 -2.10
N ILE A 60 4.29 1.43 -3.18
CA ILE A 60 5.72 1.05 -3.27
C ILE A 60 6.54 1.81 -2.22
N LEU A 61 6.30 3.12 -2.05
CA LEU A 61 6.97 3.92 -1.01
C LEU A 61 6.72 3.35 0.39
N VAL A 62 5.50 2.90 0.69
CA VAL A 62 5.23 2.22 1.97
C VAL A 62 5.99 0.89 2.08
N GLY A 63 6.04 0.09 1.02
CA GLY A 63 6.82 -1.15 1.01
C GLY A 63 8.31 -0.91 1.23
N LEU A 64 8.88 0.12 0.61
CA LEU A 64 10.28 0.54 0.82
C LEU A 64 10.50 1.06 2.23
N LEU A 65 9.55 1.82 2.80
CA LEU A 65 9.61 2.28 4.18
C LEU A 65 9.62 1.09 5.16
N LEU A 66 8.80 0.06 4.93
CA LEU A 66 8.79 -1.16 5.74
C LEU A 66 10.10 -1.95 5.64
N ILE A 67 10.69 -2.05 4.44
CA ILE A 67 12.02 -2.65 4.25
C ILE A 67 13.07 -1.86 5.03
N TYR A 68 13.03 -0.54 4.93
CA TYR A 68 13.96 0.32 5.66
C TYR A 68 13.80 0.14 7.19
N MET A 69 12.57 0.17 7.72
CA MET A 69 12.32 -0.01 9.15
C MET A 69 12.74 -1.40 9.63
N GLY A 70 12.46 -2.46 8.87
CA GLY A 70 12.88 -3.83 9.22
C GLY A 70 14.38 -4.10 9.06
N SER A 71 15.12 -3.20 8.40
CA SER A 71 16.60 -3.23 8.37
C SER A 71 17.25 -2.55 9.57
N GLN A 72 16.47 -1.80 10.35
CA GLN A 72 16.94 -1.19 11.59
C GLN A 72 16.64 -2.14 12.77
N ASP A 73 17.55 -2.21 13.73
CA ASP A 73 17.29 -2.91 15.00
C ASP A 73 16.28 -2.09 15.82
N THR A 74 14.99 -2.27 15.53
CA THR A 74 13.89 -1.59 16.24
C THR A 74 13.50 -2.28 17.55
N GLY A 75 14.16 -3.39 17.91
CA GLY A 75 13.81 -4.20 19.07
C GLY A 75 12.49 -4.99 18.90
N GLN A 76 11.95 -5.06 17.69
CA GLN A 76 10.76 -5.83 17.37
C GLN A 76 11.11 -7.31 17.08
N PHE A 77 10.30 -8.25 17.59
CA PHE A 77 10.50 -9.69 17.37
C PHE A 77 10.27 -10.15 15.93
N ILE A 78 9.58 -9.34 15.12
CA ILE A 78 9.21 -9.66 13.74
C ILE A 78 9.93 -8.66 12.84
N ASN A 79 10.73 -9.18 11.92
CA ASN A 79 11.35 -8.35 10.90
C ASN A 79 10.29 -7.89 9.88
N GLU A 80 10.13 -6.58 9.69
CA GLU A 80 9.17 -5.97 8.76
C GLU A 80 9.58 -6.10 7.28
N THR A 81 10.84 -6.45 7.01
CA THR A 81 11.42 -6.52 5.66
C THR A 81 10.63 -7.43 4.71
N PRO A 82 10.27 -8.68 5.06
CA PRO A 82 9.48 -9.54 4.18
C PRO A 82 8.14 -8.92 3.81
N LEU A 83 7.50 -8.23 4.77
CA LEU A 83 6.20 -7.59 4.57
C LEU A 83 6.32 -6.39 3.63
N GLY A 84 7.40 -5.62 3.77
CA GLY A 84 7.74 -4.56 2.82
C GLY A 84 8.01 -5.06 1.40
N VAL A 85 8.72 -6.19 1.24
CA VAL A 85 8.93 -6.83 -0.08
C VAL A 85 7.60 -7.25 -0.71
N ILE A 86 6.69 -7.85 0.08
CA ILE A 86 5.34 -8.22 -0.39
C ILE A 86 4.59 -6.97 -0.87
N PHE A 87 4.66 -5.87 -0.13
CA PHE A 87 3.99 -4.61 -0.51
C PHE A 87 4.57 -4.02 -1.80
N VAL A 88 5.90 -3.99 -1.95
CA VAL A 88 6.55 -3.54 -3.19
C VAL A 88 6.08 -4.37 -4.38
N ALA A 89 6.14 -5.71 -4.27
CA ALA A 89 5.71 -6.61 -5.33
C ALA A 89 4.22 -6.43 -5.67
N TYR A 90 3.37 -6.31 -4.64
CA TYR A 90 1.94 -6.11 -4.79
C TYR A 90 1.63 -4.86 -5.63
N TYR A 91 2.14 -3.71 -5.21
CA TYR A 91 1.86 -2.46 -5.90
C TYR A 91 2.54 -2.36 -7.27
N LEU A 92 3.70 -2.99 -7.47
CA LEU A 92 4.30 -3.14 -8.81
C LEU A 92 3.38 -3.90 -9.77
N ILE A 93 2.88 -5.08 -9.36
CA ILE A 93 1.99 -5.90 -10.19
C ILE A 93 0.72 -5.13 -10.55
N PHE A 94 0.04 -4.56 -9.55
CA PHE A 94 -1.20 -3.83 -9.80
C PHE A 94 -0.98 -2.55 -10.60
N GLY A 95 0.14 -1.86 -10.41
CA GLY A 95 0.55 -0.69 -11.20
C GLY A 95 0.76 -1.03 -12.67
N ILE A 96 1.51 -2.09 -12.95
CA ILE A 96 1.76 -2.59 -14.32
C ILE A 96 0.46 -3.01 -15.00
N VAL A 97 -0.39 -3.79 -14.31
CA VAL A 97 -1.69 -4.20 -14.84
C VAL A 97 -2.56 -2.99 -15.19
N SER A 98 -2.60 -1.98 -14.32
CA SER A 98 -3.34 -0.73 -14.56
C SER A 98 -2.81 0.03 -15.78
N LEU A 99 -1.48 0.11 -15.93
CA LEU A 99 -0.82 0.75 -17.06
C LEU A 99 -1.13 0.04 -18.39
N ILE A 100 -1.04 -1.29 -18.42
CA ILE A 100 -1.35 -2.09 -19.61
C ILE A 100 -2.82 -1.88 -20.04
N GLN A 101 -3.74 -1.86 -19.08
CA GLN A 101 -5.16 -1.59 -19.36
C GLN A 101 -5.37 -0.20 -19.95
N LYS A 102 -4.65 0.82 -19.44
CA LYS A 102 -4.69 2.19 -19.99
C LYS A 102 -4.22 2.21 -21.44
N ILE A 103 -3.08 1.58 -21.75
CA ILE A 103 -2.50 1.54 -23.11
C ILE A 103 -3.44 0.82 -24.08
N LYS A 104 -3.99 -0.33 -23.68
CA LYS A 104 -4.95 -1.08 -24.53
C LYS A 104 -6.19 -0.25 -24.86
N LYS A 105 -6.72 0.50 -23.88
CA LYS A 105 -7.89 1.36 -24.09
C LYS A 105 -7.59 2.52 -25.05
N ALA A 106 -6.41 3.15 -24.96
CA ALA A 106 -6.00 4.21 -25.88
C ALA A 106 -6.01 3.71 -27.33
N LYS A 107 -5.33 2.58 -27.60
CA LYS A 107 -5.27 1.97 -28.95
C LYS A 107 -6.62 1.54 -29.53
N ALA A 108 -7.60 1.22 -28.68
CA ALA A 108 -8.95 0.85 -29.12
C ALA A 108 -9.82 2.09 -29.43
N THR A 109 -9.42 3.27 -28.98
CA THR A 109 -10.12 4.54 -29.29
C THR A 109 -9.62 5.16 -30.59
N ASP A 110 -8.40 4.81 -31.01
CA ASP A 110 -7.76 5.29 -32.24
C ASP A 110 -8.12 4.45 -33.50
N LYS A 111 -8.92 3.39 -33.33
CA LYS A 111 -9.44 2.52 -34.41
C LYS A 111 -10.91 2.81 -34.65
#